data_AF-A0A401MQE0-F1
#
_entry.id   AF-A0A401MQE0-F1
#
_cell.length_a   1.000
_cell.length_b   1.000
_cell.length_c   1.000
_cell.angle_alpha   90.00
_cell.angle_beta   90.00
_cell.angle_gamma   90.00
#
_symmetry.space_group_name_H-M   'P 1'
#
loop_
_entity.id
_entity.type
_entity.pdbx_description
1 polymer ?
#
loop_
_entity_poly.entity_id
_entity_poly.type
_entity_poly.pdbx_seq_one_letter_code
_entity_poly.pdbx_strand_id
1 'polypeptide(L)'
;MISFRVQTSASKAADLDCRFTLLPKDLDPYAVALANGLTAKTDHPVDSLLGEVHRQFPVDCYGIDFGVVGGFKKTWSFFRPDNLQSVSKLVGLPSMPRSASESLGLFSRYGLADKVSVIGYDYAKRSINLYFTGVPADCFERKSIQSILRDTGLPDPSEEMLKFGEQAFAIYVTLGWDSPTIERVTFSVNTPDPMALPVQMDPIIEKLVKDAPYGSAGHRFVYGVTVTPKGEYHKIQKYYQWQTRVEAMLSSDAG
;
A
#
# COMPACT_ATOMS: atom_id res chain seq x y z
N MET A 1 1.52 7.50 -14.02
CA MET A 1 0.93 6.15 -14.17
C MET A 1 -0.46 6.16 -13.55
N ILE A 2 -1.45 5.55 -14.21
CA ILE A 2 -2.85 5.56 -13.79
C ILE A 2 -3.35 4.13 -13.64
N SER A 3 -4.07 3.85 -12.56
CA SER A 3 -4.67 2.55 -12.32
C SER A 3 -6.00 2.64 -11.59
N PHE A 4 -6.86 1.66 -11.81
CA PHE A 4 -8.13 1.51 -11.14
C PHE A 4 -8.09 0.30 -10.20
N ARG A 5 -8.62 0.44 -8.98
CA ARG A 5 -8.62 -0.61 -7.98
C ARG A 5 -10.01 -0.85 -7.39
N VAL A 6 -10.42 -2.11 -7.34
CA VAL A 6 -11.59 -2.57 -6.58
C VAL A 6 -11.13 -3.37 -5.35
N GLN A 7 -12.03 -3.53 -4.37
CA GLN A 7 -11.77 -4.32 -3.17
C GLN A 7 -13.05 -4.94 -2.60
N THR A 8 -12.91 -6.07 -1.92
CA THR A 8 -14.06 -6.87 -1.45
C THR A 8 -14.53 -6.54 -0.03
N SER A 9 -13.83 -5.66 0.70
CA SER A 9 -14.26 -5.29 2.05
C SER A 9 -15.63 -4.61 2.01
N ALA A 10 -16.57 -5.03 2.86
CA ALA A 10 -17.95 -4.52 2.88
C ALA A 10 -18.04 -2.98 2.92
N SER A 11 -17.16 -2.31 3.67
CA SER A 11 -17.13 -0.84 3.78
C SER A 11 -16.68 -0.09 2.50
N LYS A 12 -16.17 -0.81 1.49
CA LYS A 12 -15.57 -0.23 0.29
C LYS A 12 -15.95 -0.93 -1.02
N ALA A 13 -16.72 -2.02 -0.98
CA ALA A 13 -17.15 -2.74 -2.17
C ALA A 13 -17.99 -1.87 -3.13
N ALA A 14 -18.54 -0.76 -2.64
CA ALA A 14 -19.36 0.19 -3.40
C ALA A 14 -18.58 1.31 -4.11
N ASP A 15 -17.24 1.38 -3.99
CA ASP A 15 -16.43 2.46 -4.59
C ASP A 15 -15.30 1.88 -5.45
N LEU A 16 -14.92 2.63 -6.49
CA LEU A 16 -13.79 2.33 -7.36
C LEU A 16 -12.68 3.34 -7.09
N ASP A 17 -11.49 2.84 -6.76
CA ASP A 17 -10.35 3.70 -6.47
C ASP A 17 -9.60 4.04 -7.76
N CYS A 18 -9.46 5.33 -8.04
CA CYS A 18 -8.62 5.83 -9.12
C CYS A 18 -7.31 6.38 -8.54
N ARG A 19 -6.18 5.93 -9.10
CA ARG A 19 -4.85 6.23 -8.58
C ARG A 19 -3.99 6.85 -9.66
N PHE A 20 -3.41 8.00 -9.35
CA PHE A 20 -2.41 8.66 -10.17
C PHE A 20 -1.11 8.62 -9.40
N THR A 21 -0.08 8.02 -9.99
CA THR A 21 1.23 7.82 -9.36
C THR A 21 2.33 8.33 -10.29
N LEU A 22 3.52 8.52 -9.74
CA LEU A 22 4.68 9.12 -10.42
C LEU A 22 4.45 10.58 -10.82
N LEU A 23 3.72 11.30 -9.96
CA LEU A 23 3.54 12.74 -10.07
C LEU A 23 4.88 13.44 -9.81
N PRO A 24 5.09 14.63 -10.40
CA PRO A 24 6.35 15.37 -10.27
C PRO A 24 6.78 15.60 -8.81
N LYS A 25 8.09 15.59 -8.56
CA LYS A 25 8.69 15.73 -7.21
C LYS A 25 8.51 17.11 -6.59
N ASP A 26 8.21 18.12 -7.40
CA ASP A 26 7.97 19.50 -6.99
C ASP A 26 6.49 19.77 -6.65
N LEU A 27 5.63 18.77 -6.82
CA LEU A 27 4.21 18.83 -6.47
C LEU A 27 3.99 18.39 -5.02
N ASP A 28 3.35 19.23 -4.20
CA ASP A 28 2.70 18.79 -2.96
C ASP A 28 1.23 18.43 -3.28
N PRO A 29 0.88 17.14 -3.41
CA PRO A 29 -0.46 16.75 -3.82
C PRO A 29 -1.53 17.04 -2.76
N TYR A 30 -1.15 17.12 -1.48
CA TYR A 30 -2.09 17.41 -0.40
C TYR A 30 -2.39 18.92 -0.34
N ALA A 31 -1.36 19.76 -0.45
CA ALA A 31 -1.55 21.21 -0.53
C ALA A 31 -2.42 21.61 -1.74
N VAL A 32 -2.21 20.96 -2.89
CA VAL A 32 -3.07 21.16 -4.07
C VAL A 32 -4.51 20.73 -3.81
N ALA A 33 -4.72 19.58 -3.16
CA ALA A 33 -6.06 19.12 -2.81
C ALA A 33 -6.78 20.10 -1.87
N LEU A 34 -6.08 20.65 -0.87
CA LEU A 34 -6.61 21.68 0.04
C LEU A 34 -6.97 22.97 -0.70
N ALA A 35 -6.06 23.50 -1.54
CA ALA A 35 -6.27 24.74 -2.27
C ALA A 35 -7.46 24.70 -3.23
N ASN A 36 -7.82 23.51 -3.70
CA ASN A 36 -8.94 23.28 -4.62
C ASN A 36 -10.20 22.75 -3.91
N GLY A 37 -10.24 22.71 -2.58
CA GLY A 37 -11.41 22.25 -1.82
C GLY A 37 -11.75 20.78 -2.01
N LEU A 38 -10.78 19.95 -2.45
CA LEU A 38 -10.98 18.51 -2.65
C LEU A 38 -10.93 17.72 -1.34
N THR A 39 -10.37 18.32 -0.29
CA THR A 39 -10.34 17.78 1.06
C THR A 39 -10.35 18.93 2.07
N ALA A 40 -10.79 18.64 3.30
CA ALA A 40 -10.83 19.62 4.37
C ALA A 40 -9.51 19.61 5.15
N LYS A 41 -9.02 20.80 5.49
CA LYS A 41 -7.92 20.93 6.45
C LYS A 41 -8.43 20.57 7.85
N THR A 42 -7.60 19.88 8.61
CA THR A 42 -7.83 19.56 10.02
C THR A 42 -6.59 19.92 10.83
N ASP A 43 -6.69 19.78 12.15
CA ASP A 43 -5.54 19.87 13.06
C ASP A 43 -4.93 18.49 13.36
N HIS A 44 -5.37 17.44 12.65
CA HIS A 44 -4.88 16.09 12.86
C HIS A 44 -3.47 15.92 12.28
N PRO A 45 -2.54 15.19 12.94
CA PRO A 45 -1.15 15.07 12.49
C PRO A 45 -0.97 14.53 11.06
N VAL A 46 -1.92 13.73 10.56
CA VAL A 46 -1.92 13.22 9.18
C VAL A 46 -1.75 14.33 8.13
N ASP A 47 -2.28 15.53 8.40
CA ASP A 47 -2.26 16.68 7.48
C ASP A 47 -0.87 17.32 7.37
N SER A 48 0.00 17.11 8.36
CA SER A 48 1.37 17.65 8.39
C SER A 48 2.42 16.62 7.96
N LEU A 49 2.09 15.33 8.05
CA LEU A 49 3.07 14.25 7.89
C LEU A 49 3.68 14.17 6.48
N LEU A 50 2.89 14.39 5.42
CA LEU A 50 3.43 14.41 4.05
C LEU A 50 4.49 15.51 3.88
N GLY A 51 4.22 16.72 4.40
CA GLY A 51 5.15 17.83 4.34
C GLY A 51 6.43 17.58 5.15
N GLU A 52 6.32 16.92 6.31
CA GLU A 52 7.47 16.48 7.10
C GLU A 52 8.34 15.48 6.34
N VAL A 53 7.72 14.44 5.75
CA VAL A 53 8.43 13.44 4.95
C VAL A 53 9.13 14.11 3.77
N HIS A 54 8.45 14.99 3.04
CA HIS A 54 9.05 15.71 1.90
C HIS A 54 10.28 16.53 2.32
N ARG A 55 10.23 17.22 3.47
CA ARG A 55 11.37 18.05 3.92
C ARG A 55 12.57 17.24 4.40
N GLN A 56 12.35 16.04 4.94
CA GLN A 56 13.41 15.29 5.63
C GLN A 56 13.90 14.05 4.86
N PHE A 57 13.15 13.59 3.86
CA PHE A 57 13.45 12.36 3.12
C PHE A 57 13.52 12.62 1.60
N PRO A 58 14.36 11.87 0.87
CA PRO A 58 14.54 12.03 -0.56
C PRO A 58 13.40 11.37 -1.34
N VAL A 59 12.20 11.97 -1.28
CA VAL A 59 11.03 11.51 -2.05
C VAL A 59 11.30 11.69 -3.55
N ASP A 60 11.12 10.63 -4.34
CA ASP A 60 11.37 10.62 -5.78
C ASP A 60 10.18 11.17 -6.57
N CYS A 61 8.97 10.75 -6.17
CA CYS A 61 7.74 11.17 -6.80
C CYS A 61 6.54 10.94 -5.86
N TYR A 62 5.39 11.46 -6.29
CA TYR A 62 4.15 11.40 -5.50
C TYR A 62 3.03 10.63 -6.20
N GLY A 63 1.96 10.41 -5.46
CA GLY A 63 0.69 9.98 -6.02
C GLY A 63 -0.51 10.45 -5.22
N ILE A 64 -1.68 10.30 -5.83
CA ILE A 64 -3.00 10.51 -5.23
C ILE A 64 -3.88 9.28 -5.43
N ASP A 65 -4.83 9.08 -4.53
CA ASP A 65 -5.87 8.04 -4.58
C ASP A 65 -7.20 8.68 -4.18
N PHE A 66 -8.20 8.51 -5.03
CA PHE A 66 -9.55 9.00 -4.80
C PHE A 66 -10.58 7.94 -5.20
N GLY A 67 -11.68 7.89 -4.48
CA GLY A 67 -12.84 7.11 -4.88
C GLY A 67 -13.62 7.84 -5.96
N VAL A 68 -14.16 7.12 -6.93
CA VAL A 68 -15.07 7.71 -7.95
C VAL A 68 -16.31 8.30 -7.27
N VAL A 69 -16.79 7.67 -6.20
CA VAL A 69 -17.90 8.18 -5.38
C VAL A 69 -17.38 9.00 -4.20
N GLY A 70 -16.39 8.48 -3.47
CA GLY A 70 -15.93 9.08 -2.21
C GLY A 70 -15.01 10.29 -2.33
N GLY A 71 -14.53 10.62 -3.53
CA GLY A 71 -13.60 11.73 -3.75
C GLY A 71 -12.20 11.49 -3.19
N PHE A 72 -11.43 12.57 -3.03
CA PHE A 72 -10.04 12.53 -2.59
C PHE A 72 -9.90 11.95 -1.19
N LYS A 73 -8.92 11.06 -0.99
CA LYS A 73 -8.71 10.40 0.31
C LYS A 73 -7.26 10.08 0.65
N LYS A 74 -6.38 9.85 -0.33
CA LYS A 74 -4.98 9.53 -0.05
C LYS A 74 -3.98 10.23 -0.93
N THR A 75 -2.78 10.34 -0.38
CA THR A 75 -1.56 10.65 -1.12
C THR A 75 -0.51 9.58 -0.89
N TRP A 76 0.53 9.59 -1.71
CA TRP A 76 1.62 8.64 -1.69
C TRP A 76 2.96 9.36 -1.84
N SER A 77 3.95 8.99 -1.04
CA SER A 77 5.35 9.35 -1.22
C SER A 77 6.14 8.10 -1.63
N PHE A 78 6.85 8.16 -2.76
CA PHE A 78 7.64 7.06 -3.28
C PHE A 78 9.14 7.33 -3.10
N PHE A 79 9.88 6.33 -2.63
CA PHE A 79 11.34 6.35 -2.55
C PHE A 79 11.93 5.52 -3.68
N ARG A 80 13.18 5.81 -4.04
CA ARG A 80 13.88 5.08 -5.09
C ARG A 80 14.31 3.69 -4.59
N PRO A 81 14.33 2.64 -5.43
CA PRO A 81 14.80 1.32 -5.04
C PRO A 81 16.25 1.29 -4.53
N ASP A 82 17.12 2.18 -5.03
CA ASP A 82 18.51 2.33 -4.61
C ASP A 82 18.69 3.19 -3.33
N ASN A 83 17.58 3.71 -2.78
CA ASN A 83 17.58 4.57 -1.60
C ASN A 83 16.27 4.40 -0.81
N LEU A 84 16.01 3.17 -0.37
CA LEU A 84 14.91 2.86 0.54
C LEU A 84 15.12 3.52 1.90
N GLN A 85 14.02 3.81 2.60
CA GLN A 85 14.06 4.54 3.86
C GLN A 85 13.85 3.63 5.07
N SER A 86 14.36 4.09 6.21
CA SER A 86 14.30 3.37 7.47
C SER A 86 13.12 3.82 8.32
N VAL A 87 12.39 2.86 8.89
CA VAL A 87 11.36 3.11 9.90
C VAL A 87 11.95 3.84 11.10
N SER A 88 13.19 3.52 11.50
CA SER A 88 13.87 4.17 12.63
C SER A 88 14.04 5.69 12.45
N LYS A 89 14.24 6.15 11.22
CA LYS A 89 14.28 7.58 10.89
C LYS A 89 12.88 8.18 10.83
N LEU A 90 11.94 7.45 10.22
CA LEU A 90 10.55 7.89 10.07
C LEU A 90 9.85 8.12 11.41
N VAL A 91 10.10 7.27 12.41
CA VAL A 91 9.48 7.41 13.75
C VAL A 91 9.99 8.63 14.53
N GLY A 92 11.06 9.28 14.07
CA GLY A 92 11.51 10.56 14.61
C GLY A 92 10.69 11.76 14.13
N LEU A 93 9.79 11.58 13.15
CA LEU A 93 8.91 12.64 12.66
C LEU A 93 7.81 12.97 13.68
N PRO A 94 7.59 14.26 14.02
CA PRO A 94 6.60 14.66 15.00
C PRO A 94 5.18 14.17 14.71
N SER A 95 4.79 14.12 13.44
CA SER A 95 3.44 13.73 13.05
C SER A 95 3.27 12.22 12.83
N MET A 96 4.32 11.40 12.95
CA MET A 96 4.22 9.96 12.72
C MET A 96 3.39 9.27 13.83
N PRO A 97 2.46 8.35 13.50
CA PRO A 97 1.69 7.64 14.52
C PRO A 97 2.60 6.82 15.44
N ARG A 98 2.28 6.83 16.74
CA ARG A 98 3.03 6.10 17.77
C ARG A 98 3.14 4.60 17.47
N SER A 99 2.12 4.00 16.88
CA SER A 99 2.13 2.59 16.45
C SER A 99 3.31 2.24 15.53
N ALA A 100 3.84 3.19 14.75
CA ALA A 100 5.04 2.96 13.94
C ALA A 100 6.28 2.72 14.82
N SER A 101 6.44 3.52 15.88
CA SER A 101 7.55 3.39 16.84
C SER A 101 7.44 2.12 17.68
N GLU A 102 6.23 1.77 18.11
CA GLU A 102 5.97 0.56 18.91
C GLU A 102 6.16 -0.72 18.08
N SER A 103 5.99 -0.64 16.76
CA SER A 103 6.20 -1.75 15.83
C SER A 103 7.65 -1.89 15.34
N LEU A 104 8.56 -1.00 15.74
CA LEU A 104 9.95 -0.99 15.23
C LEU A 104 10.67 -2.32 15.49
N GLY A 105 10.50 -2.90 16.68
CA GLY A 105 11.11 -4.20 17.02
C GLY A 105 10.60 -5.34 16.12
N LEU A 106 9.32 -5.29 15.72
CA LEU A 106 8.73 -6.24 14.78
C LEU A 106 9.33 -6.06 13.37
N PHE A 107 9.41 -4.82 12.88
CA PHE A 107 10.00 -4.56 11.56
C PHE A 107 11.46 -4.99 11.49
N SER A 108 12.24 -4.78 12.55
CA SER A 108 13.64 -5.24 12.60
C SER A 108 13.74 -6.77 12.59
N ARG A 109 12.88 -7.47 13.35
CA ARG A 109 12.85 -8.94 13.42
C ARG A 109 12.65 -9.60 12.05
N TYR A 110 11.78 -9.02 11.23
CA TYR A 110 11.46 -9.53 9.88
C TYR A 110 12.29 -8.86 8.77
N GLY A 111 13.36 -8.13 9.12
CA GLY A 111 14.25 -7.49 8.14
C GLY A 111 13.59 -6.38 7.30
N LEU A 112 12.49 -5.79 7.78
CA LEU A 112 11.70 -4.76 7.10
C LEU A 112 12.13 -3.33 7.45
N ALA A 113 12.85 -3.14 8.55
CA ALA A 113 13.11 -1.83 9.15
C ALA A 113 13.75 -0.82 8.19
N ASP A 114 14.57 -1.25 7.23
CA ASP A 114 15.29 -0.38 6.28
C ASP A 114 14.77 -0.49 4.85
N LYS A 115 13.53 -0.98 4.68
CA LYS A 115 12.97 -1.35 3.37
C LYS A 115 11.75 -0.54 2.96
N VAL A 116 11.49 0.61 3.60
CA VAL A 116 10.31 1.43 3.28
C VAL A 116 10.48 2.05 1.89
N SER A 117 9.61 1.65 0.96
CA SER A 117 9.61 2.12 -0.42
C SER A 117 8.48 3.10 -0.72
N VAL A 118 7.35 2.96 -0.03
CA VAL A 118 6.20 3.87 -0.20
C VAL A 118 5.57 4.15 1.15
N ILE A 119 5.18 5.41 1.36
CA ILE A 119 4.29 5.81 2.44
C ILE A 119 2.97 6.27 1.83
N GLY A 120 1.87 5.66 2.26
CA GLY A 120 0.53 6.11 1.95
C GLY A 120 -0.08 6.88 3.11
N TYR A 121 -0.74 7.99 2.83
CA TYR A 121 -1.42 8.81 3.84
C TYR A 121 -2.90 8.81 3.53
N ASP A 122 -3.72 8.17 4.36
CA ASP A 122 -5.19 8.11 4.22
C ASP A 122 -5.82 9.15 5.14
N TYR A 123 -6.16 10.31 4.57
CA TYR A 123 -6.77 11.43 5.28
C TYR A 123 -8.19 11.11 5.74
N ALA A 124 -8.94 10.35 4.95
CA ALA A 124 -10.30 9.96 5.28
C ALA A 124 -10.36 8.98 6.46
N LYS A 125 -9.37 8.10 6.59
CA LYS A 125 -9.29 7.13 7.69
C LYS A 125 -8.28 7.48 8.78
N ARG A 126 -7.56 8.60 8.66
CA ARG A 126 -6.47 8.99 9.58
C ARG A 126 -5.52 7.82 9.86
N SER A 127 -5.03 7.22 8.78
CA SER A 127 -4.09 6.10 8.85
C SER A 127 -2.97 6.29 7.85
N ILE A 128 -1.84 5.65 8.10
CA ILE A 128 -0.76 5.52 7.13
C ILE A 128 -0.60 4.07 6.71
N ASN A 129 -0.04 3.89 5.52
CA ASN A 129 0.48 2.60 5.09
C ASN A 129 2.00 2.71 4.90
N LEU A 130 2.75 1.75 5.43
CA LEU A 130 4.18 1.58 5.12
C LEU A 130 4.33 0.36 4.21
N TYR A 131 4.86 0.58 3.01
CA TYR A 131 5.13 -0.47 2.02
C TYR A 131 6.60 -0.84 2.08
N PHE A 132 6.86 -2.14 2.08
CA PHE A 132 8.19 -2.72 2.10
C PHE A 132 8.44 -3.48 0.80
N THR A 133 9.58 -3.20 0.16
CA THR A 133 10.07 -3.92 -1.04
C THR A 133 11.45 -4.51 -0.77
N GLY A 134 11.88 -5.47 -1.60
CA GLY A 134 13.08 -6.27 -1.31
C GLY A 134 12.96 -7.03 0.01
N VAL A 135 11.73 -7.41 0.39
CA VAL A 135 11.43 -8.16 1.61
C VAL A 135 12.17 -9.51 1.58
N PRO A 136 12.78 -9.96 2.69
CA PRO A 136 13.43 -11.27 2.73
C PRO A 136 12.49 -12.39 2.27
N ALA A 137 12.98 -13.27 1.40
CA ALA A 137 12.13 -14.30 0.77
C ALA A 137 11.48 -15.25 1.79
N ASP A 138 12.17 -15.52 2.90
CA ASP A 138 11.68 -16.32 4.00
C ASP A 138 10.44 -15.70 4.68
N CYS A 139 10.20 -14.39 4.58
CA CYS A 139 8.99 -13.75 5.10
C CYS A 139 7.71 -14.19 4.37
N PHE A 140 7.84 -14.72 3.15
CA PHE A 140 6.72 -15.24 2.35
C PHE A 140 6.54 -16.75 2.52
N GLU A 141 7.39 -17.42 3.29
CA GLU A 141 7.12 -18.79 3.68
C GLU A 141 5.92 -18.87 4.61
N ARG A 142 5.13 -19.93 4.46
CA ARG A 142 3.94 -20.22 5.26
C ARG A 142 4.10 -19.97 6.76
N LYS A 143 5.17 -20.51 7.36
CA LYS A 143 5.45 -20.36 8.80
C LYS A 143 5.74 -18.91 9.18
N SER A 144 6.45 -18.18 8.33
CA SER A 144 6.76 -16.77 8.54
C SER A 144 5.54 -15.89 8.39
N ILE A 145 4.68 -16.13 7.39
CA ILE A 145 3.39 -15.42 7.24
C ILE A 145 2.55 -15.58 8.52
N GLN A 146 2.41 -16.81 9.02
CA GLN A 146 1.70 -17.08 10.27
C GLN A 146 2.33 -16.37 11.46
N SER A 147 3.67 -16.34 11.53
CA SER A 147 4.40 -15.69 12.63
C SER A 147 4.25 -14.17 12.59
N ILE A 148 4.35 -13.56 11.40
CA ILE A 148 4.12 -12.14 11.17
C ILE A 148 2.71 -11.76 11.65
N LEU A 149 1.68 -12.50 11.20
CA LEU A 149 0.30 -12.19 11.57
C LEU A 149 0.08 -12.33 13.08
N ARG A 150 0.60 -13.41 13.69
CA ARG A 150 0.56 -13.61 15.15
C ARG A 150 1.24 -12.49 15.92
N ASP A 151 2.45 -12.10 15.52
CA ASP A 151 3.23 -11.04 16.18
C ASP A 151 2.57 -9.66 16.01
N THR A 152 1.78 -9.47 14.96
CA THR A 152 0.94 -8.26 14.79
C THR A 152 -0.40 -8.32 15.53
N GLY A 153 -0.72 -9.44 16.20
CA GLY A 153 -2.00 -9.64 16.88
C GLY A 153 -3.19 -9.83 15.93
N LEU A 154 -2.92 -10.18 14.66
CA LEU A 154 -3.93 -10.48 13.65
C LEU A 154 -4.31 -11.97 13.70
N PRO A 155 -5.52 -12.34 13.23
CA PRO A 155 -5.97 -13.73 13.22
C PRO A 155 -5.08 -14.61 12.35
N ASP A 156 -5.14 -15.92 12.60
CA ASP A 156 -4.48 -16.91 11.73
C ASP A 156 -5.01 -16.80 10.29
N PRO A 157 -4.13 -16.87 9.29
CA PRO A 157 -4.51 -16.74 7.89
C PRO A 157 -5.27 -17.97 7.39
N SER A 158 -6.16 -17.75 6.42
CA SER A 158 -6.79 -18.83 5.68
C SER A 158 -5.77 -19.62 4.82
N GLU A 159 -6.12 -20.86 4.44
CA GLU A 159 -5.31 -21.64 3.49
C GLU A 159 -5.13 -20.93 2.15
N GLU A 160 -6.14 -20.19 1.73
CA GLU A 160 -6.11 -19.39 0.52
C GLU A 160 -5.10 -18.24 0.64
N MET A 161 -5.16 -17.47 1.74
CA MET A 161 -4.22 -16.40 2.02
C MET A 161 -2.78 -16.91 2.10
N LEU A 162 -2.54 -18.08 2.71
CA LEU A 162 -1.22 -18.70 2.77
C LEU A 162 -0.66 -19.03 1.38
N LYS A 163 -1.44 -19.73 0.55
CA LYS A 163 -1.04 -20.06 -0.83
C LYS A 163 -0.79 -18.82 -1.68
N PHE A 164 -1.61 -17.78 -1.49
CA PHE A 164 -1.41 -16.49 -2.15
C PHE A 164 -0.14 -15.79 -1.65
N GLY A 165 0.08 -15.77 -0.34
CA GLY A 165 1.21 -15.11 0.32
C GLY A 165 2.56 -15.71 -0.09
N GLU A 166 2.61 -17.00 -0.36
CA GLU A 166 3.81 -17.70 -0.89
C GLU A 166 4.25 -17.18 -2.28
N GLN A 167 3.36 -16.49 -3.02
CA GLN A 167 3.66 -15.87 -4.31
C GLN A 167 3.92 -14.36 -4.20
N ALA A 168 3.80 -13.78 -3.00
CA ALA A 168 3.90 -12.34 -2.80
C ALA A 168 5.34 -11.84 -2.91
N PHE A 169 5.48 -10.58 -3.32
CA PHE A 169 6.78 -9.89 -3.44
C PHE A 169 6.88 -8.67 -2.50
N ALA A 170 5.75 -8.22 -1.97
CA ALA A 170 5.67 -7.03 -1.14
C ALA A 170 4.72 -7.23 0.03
N ILE A 171 5.07 -6.60 1.14
CA ILE A 171 4.25 -6.51 2.35
C ILE A 171 4.00 -5.03 2.62
N TYR A 172 2.79 -4.68 3.04
CA TYR A 172 2.56 -3.38 3.65
C TYR A 172 1.67 -3.50 4.88
N VAL A 173 1.91 -2.62 5.85
CA VAL A 173 1.12 -2.54 7.09
C VAL A 173 0.31 -1.26 7.09
N THR A 174 -0.79 -1.24 7.82
CA THR A 174 -1.52 0.01 8.14
C THR A 174 -1.37 0.32 9.62
N LEU A 175 -1.09 1.59 9.92
CA LEU A 175 -0.90 2.15 11.24
C LEU A 175 -1.84 3.34 11.42
N GLY A 176 -2.40 3.51 12.61
CA GLY A 176 -3.26 4.63 12.98
C GLY A 176 -2.71 5.40 14.17
N TRP A 177 -3.24 6.60 14.41
CA TRP A 177 -2.92 7.40 15.60
C TRP A 177 -3.71 6.96 16.84
N ASP A 178 -4.89 6.40 16.63
CA ASP A 178 -5.81 5.98 17.70
C ASP A 178 -5.59 4.52 18.15
N SER A 179 -4.63 3.82 17.53
CA SER A 179 -4.27 2.44 17.86
C SER A 179 -2.77 2.33 18.15
N PRO A 180 -2.34 1.62 19.20
CA PRO A 180 -0.94 1.31 19.44
C PRO A 180 -0.42 0.18 18.53
N THR A 181 -1.31 -0.63 17.94
CA THR A 181 -0.94 -1.80 17.14
C THR A 181 -1.17 -1.59 15.65
N ILE A 182 -0.53 -2.44 14.84
CA ILE A 182 -0.79 -2.57 13.39
C ILE A 182 -2.26 -2.96 13.19
N GLU A 183 -2.98 -2.16 12.41
CA GLU A 183 -4.41 -2.37 12.16
C GLU A 183 -4.70 -3.50 11.17
N ARG A 184 -3.75 -3.72 10.24
CA ARG A 184 -3.86 -4.71 9.17
C ARG A 184 -2.52 -4.89 8.46
N VAL A 185 -2.30 -6.10 7.96
CA VAL A 185 -1.16 -6.48 7.11
C VAL A 185 -1.69 -6.86 5.73
N THR A 186 -0.99 -6.51 4.67
CA THR A 186 -1.33 -6.90 3.30
C THR A 186 -0.14 -7.46 2.58
N PHE A 187 -0.34 -8.61 1.95
CA PHE A 187 0.61 -9.25 1.05
C PHE A 187 0.18 -8.95 -0.38
N SER A 188 1.12 -8.68 -1.28
CA SER A 188 0.82 -8.28 -2.66
C SER A 188 1.59 -9.10 -3.67
N VAL A 189 0.91 -9.47 -4.76
CA VAL A 189 1.45 -10.16 -5.93
C VAL A 189 1.32 -9.25 -7.14
N ASN A 190 2.38 -9.14 -7.92
CA ASN A 190 2.36 -8.50 -9.23
C ASN A 190 2.31 -9.60 -10.29
N THR A 191 1.29 -9.63 -11.13
CA THR A 191 1.09 -10.70 -12.12
C THR A 191 0.47 -10.16 -13.41
N PRO A 192 0.84 -10.72 -14.58
CA PRO A 192 0.12 -10.47 -15.81
C PRO A 192 -1.22 -11.21 -15.92
N ASP A 193 -1.36 -12.30 -15.16
CA ASP A 193 -2.56 -13.13 -15.16
C ASP A 193 -3.08 -13.31 -13.72
N PRO A 194 -3.99 -12.44 -13.26
CA PRO A 194 -4.55 -12.55 -11.92
C PRO A 194 -5.54 -13.73 -11.81
N MET A 195 -6.04 -14.28 -12.92
CA MET A 195 -6.98 -15.40 -12.89
C MET A 195 -6.29 -16.73 -12.55
N ALA A 196 -4.95 -16.80 -12.69
CA ALA A 196 -4.14 -17.94 -12.31
C ALA A 196 -3.73 -17.94 -10.82
N LEU A 197 -4.05 -16.88 -10.07
CA LEU A 197 -3.72 -16.80 -8.65
C LEU A 197 -4.50 -17.84 -7.82
N PRO A 198 -3.92 -18.37 -6.73
CA PRO A 198 -4.55 -19.40 -5.91
C PRO A 198 -5.58 -18.80 -4.95
N VAL A 199 -6.53 -18.02 -5.47
CA VAL A 199 -7.59 -17.34 -4.71
C VAL A 199 -8.96 -17.56 -5.35
N GLN A 200 -9.99 -17.63 -4.53
CA GLN A 200 -11.36 -17.56 -4.99
C GLN A 200 -11.66 -16.12 -5.42
N MET A 201 -11.75 -15.92 -6.74
CA MET A 201 -11.96 -14.58 -7.28
C MET A 201 -13.36 -14.06 -6.97
N ASP A 202 -13.44 -12.92 -6.30
CA ASP A 202 -14.71 -12.23 -6.10
C ASP A 202 -15.26 -11.69 -7.43
N PRO A 203 -16.57 -11.76 -7.69
CA PRO A 203 -17.18 -11.28 -8.92
C PRO A 203 -16.84 -9.82 -9.27
N ILE A 204 -16.66 -8.92 -8.29
CA ILE A 204 -16.30 -7.53 -8.57
C ILE A 204 -14.87 -7.42 -9.14
N ILE A 205 -13.97 -8.27 -8.65
CA ILE A 205 -12.58 -8.34 -9.11
C ILE A 205 -12.55 -8.96 -10.50
N GLU A 206 -13.24 -10.07 -10.70
CA GLU A 206 -13.34 -10.75 -12.00
C GLU A 206 -13.88 -9.80 -13.08
N LYS A 207 -14.93 -9.04 -12.77
CA LYS A 207 -15.49 -8.03 -13.66
C LYS A 207 -14.48 -6.96 -14.06
N LEU A 208 -13.66 -6.44 -13.13
CA LEU A 208 -12.63 -5.46 -13.48
C LEU A 208 -11.55 -6.08 -14.38
N VAL A 209 -11.17 -7.33 -14.12
CA VAL A 209 -10.15 -8.04 -14.91
C VAL A 209 -10.63 -8.23 -16.35
N LYS A 210 -11.82 -8.82 -16.52
CA LYS A 210 -12.37 -9.26 -17.80
C LYS A 210 -13.04 -8.14 -18.60
N ASP A 211 -13.79 -7.27 -17.93
CA ASP A 211 -14.77 -6.39 -18.59
C ASP A 211 -14.37 -4.92 -18.57
N ALA A 212 -13.23 -4.55 -17.99
CA ALA A 212 -12.78 -3.16 -18.01
C ALA A 212 -12.63 -2.67 -19.48
N PRO A 213 -13.06 -1.43 -19.79
CA PRO A 213 -13.15 -0.90 -21.16
C PRO A 213 -11.77 -0.50 -21.75
N TYR A 214 -10.71 -1.13 -21.25
CA TYR A 214 -9.32 -0.92 -21.66
C TYR A 214 -8.52 -2.20 -21.43
N GLY A 215 -7.58 -2.48 -22.33
CA GLY A 215 -6.55 -3.49 -22.11
C GLY A 215 -5.61 -3.08 -20.97
N SER A 216 -4.94 -4.02 -20.33
CA SER A 216 -3.91 -3.66 -19.34
C SER A 216 -2.68 -3.12 -20.07
N ALA A 217 -2.41 -1.82 -19.92
CA ALA A 217 -1.17 -1.24 -20.41
C ALA A 217 0.01 -1.92 -19.71
N GLY A 218 0.85 -2.63 -20.48
CA GLY A 218 1.97 -3.42 -19.95
C GLY A 218 1.58 -4.76 -19.30
N HIS A 219 0.32 -5.20 -19.40
CA HIS A 219 -0.17 -6.47 -18.83
C HIS A 219 0.21 -6.69 -17.37
N ARG A 220 0.03 -5.71 -16.47
CA ARG A 220 0.30 -5.93 -15.04
C ARG A 220 -0.92 -5.65 -14.19
N PHE A 221 -1.11 -6.49 -13.19
CA PHE A 221 -2.06 -6.34 -12.11
C PHE A 221 -1.30 -6.41 -10.81
N VAL A 222 -1.71 -5.61 -9.83
CA VAL A 222 -1.27 -5.80 -8.44
C VAL A 222 -2.47 -6.30 -7.65
N TYR A 223 -2.39 -7.56 -7.24
CA TYR A 223 -3.34 -8.19 -6.36
C TYR A 223 -2.84 -8.10 -4.92
N GLY A 224 -3.74 -7.89 -3.95
CA GLY A 224 -3.36 -7.98 -2.55
C GLY A 224 -4.44 -8.60 -1.68
N VAL A 225 -4.01 -9.44 -0.74
CA VAL A 225 -4.86 -10.01 0.31
C VAL A 225 -4.51 -9.35 1.63
N THR A 226 -5.51 -8.72 2.24
CA THR A 226 -5.37 -7.93 3.46
C THR A 226 -5.98 -8.67 4.64
N VAL A 227 -5.20 -8.89 5.69
CA VAL A 227 -5.65 -9.49 6.95
C VAL A 227 -5.95 -8.37 7.96
N THR A 228 -7.10 -8.45 8.61
CA THR A 228 -7.57 -7.52 9.66
C THR A 228 -8.03 -8.30 10.89
N PRO A 229 -8.26 -7.65 12.04
CA PRO A 229 -8.86 -8.32 13.20
C PRO A 229 -10.22 -8.98 12.92
N LYS A 230 -10.93 -8.55 11.86
CA LYS A 230 -12.27 -9.05 11.49
C LYS A 230 -12.25 -10.06 10.34
N GLY A 231 -11.07 -10.47 9.88
CA GLY A 231 -10.89 -11.37 8.75
C GLY A 231 -10.19 -10.73 7.56
N GLU A 232 -10.33 -11.38 6.41
CA GLU A 232 -9.56 -11.12 5.20
C GLU A 232 -10.39 -10.39 4.14
N TYR A 233 -9.73 -9.59 3.30
CA TYR A 233 -10.35 -9.01 2.10
C TYR A 233 -9.34 -8.77 0.99
N HIS A 234 -9.84 -8.76 -0.24
CA HIS A 234 -9.04 -8.79 -1.45
C HIS A 234 -9.08 -7.44 -2.14
N LYS A 235 -8.02 -7.13 -2.88
CA LYS A 235 -7.86 -5.94 -3.70
C LYS A 235 -7.23 -6.33 -5.02
N ILE A 236 -7.69 -5.76 -6.13
CA ILE A 236 -6.93 -5.81 -7.37
C ILE A 236 -6.81 -4.41 -7.96
N GLN A 237 -5.63 -4.10 -8.48
CA GLN A 237 -5.36 -2.91 -9.26
C GLN A 237 -5.05 -3.29 -10.71
N LYS A 238 -5.80 -2.73 -11.67
CA LYS A 238 -5.56 -2.83 -13.12
C LYS A 238 -5.00 -1.50 -13.63
N TYR A 239 -3.89 -1.55 -14.36
CA TYR A 239 -3.24 -0.34 -14.88
C TYR A 239 -3.88 0.08 -16.21
N TYR A 240 -4.39 1.32 -16.23
CA TYR A 240 -4.93 1.98 -17.42
C TYR A 240 -3.83 2.64 -18.25
N GLN A 241 -2.93 3.36 -17.58
CA GLN A 241 -1.80 4.02 -18.22
C GLN A 241 -0.50 3.65 -17.50
N TRP A 242 0.36 2.93 -18.20
CA TRP A 242 1.70 2.55 -17.75
C TRP A 242 2.75 3.59 -18.17
N GLN A 243 3.88 3.64 -17.47
CA GLN A 243 5.05 4.41 -17.89
C GLN A 243 6.27 3.49 -17.89
N THR A 244 6.97 3.38 -19.02
CA THR A 244 8.11 2.47 -19.21
C THR A 244 9.25 2.71 -18.21
N ARG A 245 9.43 3.94 -17.72
CA ARG A 245 10.40 4.25 -16.64
C ARG A 245 10.16 3.46 -15.35
N VAL A 246 8.94 2.94 -15.14
CA VAL A 246 8.55 2.12 -13.98
C VAL A 246 9.09 0.70 -14.10
N GLU A 247 9.32 0.22 -15.32
CA GLU A 247 9.85 -1.15 -15.52
C GLU A 247 11.22 -1.28 -14.90
N ALA A 248 12.09 -0.27 -14.97
CA ALA A 248 13.38 -0.28 -14.29
C ALA A 248 13.24 -0.29 -12.75
N MET A 249 12.19 0.34 -12.20
CA MET A 249 11.95 0.39 -10.74
C MET A 249 11.30 -0.88 -10.18
N LEU A 250 10.56 -1.63 -11.01
CA LEU A 250 9.92 -2.89 -10.63
C LEU A 250 10.72 -4.13 -11.04
N SER A 251 11.69 -3.99 -11.95
CA SER A 251 12.58 -5.08 -12.41
C SER A 251 13.86 -5.17 -11.59
N SER A 252 14.17 -4.18 -10.74
CA SER A 252 15.34 -4.22 -9.86
C SER A 252 15.22 -5.25 -8.72
N ASP A 253 14.08 -5.96 -8.64
CA ASP A 253 13.86 -7.13 -7.77
C ASP A 253 14.27 -8.47 -8.44
N ALA A 254 14.97 -8.43 -9.59
CA ALA A 254 15.51 -9.61 -10.29
C ALA A 254 17.05 -9.68 -10.20
N GLY A 255 17.60 -9.44 -9.01
CA GLY A 255 19.03 -9.58 -8.69
C GLY A 255 19.24 -10.41 -7.43
#